data_AF-A0A8J6LDF0-F1
#
_entry.id   AF-A0A8J6LDF0-F1
#
_cell.length_a   1.000
_cell.length_b   1.000
_cell.length_c   1.000
_cell.angle_alpha   90.00
_cell.angle_beta   90.00
_cell.angle_gamma   90.00
#
_symmetry.space_group_name_H-M   'P 1'
#
loop_
_entity.id
_entity.type
_entity.pdbx_description
1 polymer ?
#
loop_
_entity_poly.entity_id
_entity_poly.type
_entity_poly.pdbx_seq_one_letter_code
_entity_poly.pdbx_strand_id
1 'polypeptide(L)'
;MDLVTTESCYSKDNDREEDEVLLQPYLQFTQISHVRAKYISSMFHCFNYWLKVPQEQLKQIINIFETQYNSFIMLDDIYDGLVARSGVPVMHSIYGLPHTLNSVNYATSNALEKLLDLGDPRIMSLYIEHGQKMHAGNGMEIYWRDNIICPTEKEYLEIAVPKTSSAFCFGIKVMQLFSDNSENLDKLVTTLGQLFQIWNDLVTLKSEKPAMADTSSDQIFYSNHADKKRDQILLQSIIHTAKMPDKNIWSSLMQALNYWFKIPNEKFEAISNIIKLWRVTNYVLIDVEENALLRDGAATANSLYGNSHAINSAYYGLFIILEKIHDLGKYDAVNLATENFLDFHKGKGMEFNWRDFLKCPTEEEYVKMAIRNILRRKVRNPEHFKYCRKLLEQVGSIEYTKQTLRNLRSEAEEEMKKFEENPCMIQLLDDIFSKLKM
;
A
#
# COMPACT_ATOMS: atom_id res chain seq x y z
N MET A 1 -2.10 5.93 -31.81
CA MET A 1 -1.62 5.98 -30.40
C MET A 1 -1.97 4.62 -29.87
N ASP A 2 -0.99 3.76 -29.89
CA ASP A 2 -1.26 2.34 -30.11
C ASP A 2 -1.38 1.64 -28.76
N LEU A 3 -2.02 0.47 -28.74
CA LEU A 3 -2.21 -0.27 -27.50
C LEU A 3 -0.84 -0.61 -26.90
N VAL A 4 -0.68 -0.35 -25.60
CA VAL A 4 0.53 -0.73 -24.84
C VAL A 4 0.74 -2.24 -25.00
N THR A 5 1.77 -2.63 -25.75
CA THR A 5 2.03 -4.04 -26.04
C THR A 5 2.70 -4.69 -24.83
N THR A 6 1.92 -5.48 -24.08
CA THR A 6 2.35 -6.19 -22.87
C THR A 6 3.36 -7.32 -23.12
N GLU A 7 3.79 -7.56 -24.36
CA GLU A 7 4.77 -8.60 -24.74
C GLU A 7 6.06 -8.60 -23.91
N SER A 8 6.47 -7.45 -23.35
CA SER A 8 7.65 -7.35 -22.49
C SER A 8 7.49 -7.95 -21.08
N CYS A 9 6.28 -8.31 -20.65
CA CYS A 9 6.04 -8.98 -19.37
C CYS A 9 5.93 -10.52 -19.47
N TYR A 10 5.90 -11.08 -20.68
CA TYR A 10 5.85 -12.53 -20.94
C TYR A 10 7.26 -13.11 -21.12
N SER A 11 7.45 -14.40 -20.82
CA SER A 11 8.71 -15.13 -21.07
C SER A 11 8.94 -15.37 -22.58
N LYS A 12 10.10 -15.90 -22.98
CA LYS A 12 10.32 -16.54 -24.30
C LYS A 12 9.94 -18.01 -24.31
N ASP A 13 10.22 -18.70 -23.21
CA ASP A 13 10.39 -20.16 -23.17
C ASP A 13 9.22 -20.88 -22.50
N ASN A 14 8.38 -20.15 -21.76
CA ASN A 14 7.22 -20.68 -21.04
C ASN A 14 5.94 -20.66 -21.90
N ASP A 15 4.94 -21.47 -21.53
CA ASP A 15 3.65 -21.45 -22.23
C ASP A 15 2.87 -20.15 -21.97
N ARG A 16 2.15 -19.68 -23.00
CA ARG A 16 1.44 -18.40 -22.95
C ARG A 16 0.22 -18.42 -22.03
N GLU A 17 -0.50 -19.53 -21.92
CA GLU A 17 -1.63 -19.67 -21.00
C GLU A 17 -1.14 -19.76 -19.55
N GLU A 18 0.00 -20.42 -19.29
CA GLU A 18 0.64 -20.44 -17.97
C GLU A 18 1.13 -19.04 -17.56
N ASP A 19 1.77 -18.30 -18.47
CA ASP A 19 2.18 -16.92 -18.23
C ASP A 19 0.99 -16.00 -17.91
N GLU A 20 -0.15 -16.12 -18.61
CA GLU A 20 -1.34 -15.31 -18.34
C GLU A 20 -1.89 -15.56 -16.92
N VAL A 21 -1.77 -16.77 -16.36
CA VAL A 21 -2.12 -17.08 -14.97
C VAL A 21 -1.13 -16.46 -13.98
N LEU A 22 0.18 -16.52 -14.26
CA LEU A 22 1.22 -15.92 -13.40
C LEU A 22 1.17 -14.38 -13.43
N LEU A 23 0.84 -13.80 -14.58
CA LEU A 23 0.80 -12.37 -14.84
C LEU A 23 -0.57 -11.73 -14.57
N GLN A 24 -1.61 -12.49 -14.22
CA GLN A 24 -2.98 -11.98 -14.05
C GLN A 24 -3.10 -10.69 -13.19
N PRO A 25 -2.47 -10.57 -11.99
CA PRO A 25 -2.43 -9.32 -11.25
C PRO A 25 -1.79 -8.16 -12.02
N TYR A 26 -0.64 -8.40 -12.66
CA TYR A 26 0.06 -7.40 -13.47
C TYR A 26 -0.75 -6.97 -14.71
N LEU A 27 -1.37 -7.93 -15.41
CA LEU A 27 -2.20 -7.67 -16.58
C LEU A 27 -3.42 -6.82 -16.23
N GLN A 28 -4.11 -7.10 -15.11
CA GLN A 28 -5.20 -6.23 -14.66
C GLN A 28 -4.69 -4.82 -14.28
N PHE A 29 -3.52 -4.68 -13.67
CA PHE A 29 -2.95 -3.35 -13.36
C PHE A 29 -2.74 -2.50 -14.61
N THR A 30 -2.20 -3.07 -15.69
CA THR A 30 -1.98 -2.33 -16.95
C THR A 30 -3.28 -1.86 -17.60
N GLN A 31 -4.39 -2.60 -17.41
CA GLN A 31 -5.73 -2.26 -17.90
C GLN A 31 -6.41 -1.11 -17.13
N ILE A 32 -5.91 -0.73 -15.94
CA ILE A 32 -6.47 0.36 -15.12
C ILE A 32 -5.51 1.56 -14.97
N SER A 33 -4.20 1.36 -15.11
CA SER A 33 -3.16 2.32 -14.70
C SER A 33 -2.67 3.27 -15.82
N HIS A 34 -3.55 3.63 -16.76
CA HIS A 34 -3.18 4.37 -17.99
C HIS A 34 -2.58 5.78 -17.77
N VAL A 35 -2.65 6.36 -16.57
CA VAL A 35 -2.36 7.78 -16.34
C VAL A 35 -0.87 8.07 -16.06
N ARG A 36 -0.11 7.10 -15.53
CA ARG A 36 1.30 7.33 -15.12
C ARG A 36 2.33 6.78 -16.10
N ALA A 37 2.15 5.58 -16.67
CA ALA A 37 3.09 4.99 -17.63
C ALA A 37 3.41 5.92 -18.82
N LYS A 38 2.38 6.64 -19.32
CA LYS A 38 2.51 7.67 -20.36
C LYS A 38 3.68 8.64 -20.14
N TYR A 39 4.00 9.01 -18.90
CA TYR A 39 5.11 9.93 -18.63
C TYR A 39 6.49 9.36 -18.98
N ILE A 40 6.71 8.05 -18.84
CA ILE A 40 7.97 7.41 -19.25
C ILE A 40 8.06 7.28 -20.77
N SER A 41 7.00 6.82 -21.43
CA SER A 41 6.92 6.81 -22.90
C SER A 41 7.19 8.21 -23.47
N SER A 42 6.51 9.25 -22.96
CA SER A 42 6.76 10.63 -23.36
C SER A 42 8.20 11.09 -23.06
N MET A 43 8.76 10.76 -21.89
CA MET A 43 10.14 11.11 -21.55
C MET A 43 11.15 10.52 -22.54
N PHE A 44 11.02 9.23 -22.86
CA PHE A 44 11.93 8.54 -23.79
C PHE A 44 11.74 9.05 -25.23
N HIS A 45 10.51 9.30 -25.68
CA HIS A 45 10.27 9.94 -26.97
C HIS A 45 10.91 11.34 -27.06
N CYS A 46 10.86 12.15 -26.01
CA CYS A 46 11.50 13.46 -25.99
C CYS A 46 13.03 13.36 -25.93
N PHE A 47 13.61 12.46 -25.13
CA PHE A 47 15.07 12.22 -25.17
C PHE A 47 15.55 11.67 -26.51
N ASN A 48 14.71 10.92 -27.24
CA ASN A 48 15.08 10.44 -28.58
C ASN A 48 15.20 11.55 -29.63
N TYR A 49 14.74 12.76 -29.35
CA TYR A 49 15.02 13.93 -30.18
C TYR A 49 16.54 14.18 -30.30
N TRP A 50 17.30 13.98 -29.21
CA TRP A 50 18.77 14.08 -29.21
C TRP A 50 19.47 12.77 -29.54
N LEU A 51 18.97 11.65 -29.00
CA LEU A 51 19.64 10.34 -29.10
C LEU A 51 19.40 9.62 -30.43
N LYS A 52 18.29 9.92 -31.12
CA LYS A 52 18.01 9.48 -32.50
C LYS A 52 18.12 7.95 -32.69
N VAL A 53 17.84 7.19 -31.62
CA VAL A 53 17.81 5.71 -31.58
C VAL A 53 16.83 5.19 -32.62
N PRO A 54 17.18 4.13 -33.40
CA PRO A 54 16.29 3.56 -34.40
C PRO A 54 14.98 3.03 -33.79
N GLN A 55 13.88 3.15 -34.54
CA GLN A 55 12.52 3.10 -34.01
C GLN A 55 12.13 1.75 -33.37
N GLU A 56 12.64 0.62 -33.90
CA GLU A 56 12.35 -0.69 -33.31
C GLU A 56 13.04 -0.87 -31.94
N GLN A 57 14.30 -0.46 -31.82
CA GLN A 57 15.02 -0.44 -30.54
C GLN A 57 14.34 0.52 -29.54
N LEU A 58 13.95 1.72 -29.97
CA LEU A 58 13.21 2.67 -29.14
C LEU A 58 11.91 2.05 -28.60
N LYS A 59 11.13 1.39 -29.47
CA LYS A 59 9.86 0.74 -29.12
C LYS A 59 10.07 -0.41 -28.13
N GLN A 60 11.10 -1.23 -28.33
CA GLN A 60 11.48 -2.30 -27.39
C GLN A 60 11.87 -1.73 -26.02
N ILE A 61 12.72 -0.71 -26.00
CA ILE A 61 13.16 -0.03 -24.76
C ILE A 61 11.96 0.57 -24.01
N ILE A 62 11.05 1.29 -24.69
CA ILE A 62 9.84 1.84 -24.06
C ILE A 62 8.98 0.72 -23.44
N ASN A 63 8.69 -0.35 -24.19
CA ASN A 63 7.89 -1.47 -23.69
C ASN A 63 8.52 -2.15 -22.46
N ILE A 64 9.85 -2.27 -22.41
CA ILE A 64 10.57 -2.88 -21.29
C ILE A 64 10.47 -1.99 -20.03
N PHE A 65 10.73 -0.69 -20.19
CA PHE A 65 10.73 0.25 -19.07
C PHE A 65 9.33 0.59 -18.56
N GLU A 66 8.30 0.59 -19.41
CA GLU A 66 6.91 0.63 -18.94
C GLU A 66 6.58 -0.59 -18.08
N THR A 67 7.05 -1.79 -18.45
CA THR A 67 6.84 -3.01 -17.63
C THR A 67 7.57 -2.96 -16.30
N GLN A 68 8.83 -2.50 -16.28
CA GLN A 68 9.58 -2.31 -15.02
C GLN A 68 8.94 -1.22 -14.14
N TYR A 69 8.42 -0.13 -14.72
CA TYR A 69 7.77 0.94 -13.97
C TYR A 69 6.41 0.55 -13.38
N ASN A 70 5.57 -0.15 -14.16
CA ASN A 70 4.31 -0.69 -13.66
C ASN A 70 4.57 -1.68 -12.51
N SER A 71 5.59 -2.53 -12.66
CA SER A 71 6.07 -3.44 -11.61
C SER A 71 6.51 -2.67 -10.35
N PHE A 72 7.30 -1.59 -10.50
CA PHE A 72 7.72 -0.75 -9.38
C PHE A 72 6.53 -0.08 -8.67
N ILE A 73 5.51 0.40 -9.38
CA ILE A 73 4.31 0.96 -8.75
C ILE A 73 3.53 -0.10 -7.96
N MET A 74 3.47 -1.34 -8.44
CA MET A 74 2.81 -2.43 -7.72
C MET A 74 3.59 -2.86 -6.47
N LEU A 75 4.92 -2.72 -6.45
CA LEU A 75 5.74 -2.85 -5.24
C LEU A 75 5.55 -1.67 -4.28
N ASP A 76 5.52 -0.43 -4.78
CA ASP A 76 5.22 0.80 -4.03
C ASP A 76 3.86 0.70 -3.32
N ASP A 77 2.83 0.18 -4.01
CA ASP A 77 1.53 -0.15 -3.41
C ASP A 77 1.65 -1.11 -2.21
N ILE A 78 2.44 -2.17 -2.34
CA ILE A 78 2.69 -3.15 -1.26
C ILE A 78 3.47 -2.51 -0.11
N TYR A 79 4.55 -1.77 -0.39
CA TYR A 79 5.47 -1.26 0.62
C TYR A 79 4.87 -0.16 1.51
N ASP A 80 3.98 0.68 0.99
CA ASP A 80 3.22 1.66 1.79
C ASP A 80 2.00 1.05 2.51
N GLY A 81 1.68 -0.22 2.23
CA GLY A 81 0.39 -0.79 2.62
C GLY A 81 -0.78 0.03 2.05
N LEU A 82 -0.58 0.61 0.86
CA LEU A 82 -1.68 1.13 0.05
C LEU A 82 -2.58 -0.02 -0.36
N VAL A 83 -3.77 0.34 -0.82
CA VAL A 83 -4.88 -0.60 -0.90
C VAL A 83 -5.87 -0.23 -1.99
N ALA A 84 -5.95 1.06 -2.33
CA ALA A 84 -6.48 1.57 -3.58
C ALA A 84 -5.62 2.77 -4.02
N ARG A 85 -5.27 2.82 -5.31
CA ARG A 85 -4.53 3.92 -5.95
C ARG A 85 -5.50 4.71 -6.81
N SER A 86 -5.57 6.03 -6.62
CA SER A 86 -6.54 6.93 -7.28
C SER A 86 -8.02 6.53 -7.13
N GLY A 87 -8.36 5.69 -6.15
CA GLY A 87 -9.71 5.17 -5.92
C GLY A 87 -10.03 3.80 -6.55
N VAL A 88 -9.10 3.17 -7.27
CA VAL A 88 -9.21 1.79 -7.76
C VAL A 88 -8.41 0.86 -6.83
N PRO A 89 -8.93 -0.29 -6.37
CA PRO A 89 -8.17 -1.22 -5.51
C PRO A 89 -6.84 -1.63 -6.14
N VAL A 90 -5.78 -1.69 -5.34
CA VAL A 90 -4.45 -2.19 -5.77
C VAL A 90 -4.50 -3.70 -5.92
N MET A 91 -3.60 -4.29 -6.70
CA MET A 91 -3.75 -5.71 -7.07
C MET A 91 -3.63 -6.66 -5.88
N HIS A 92 -2.83 -6.33 -4.86
CA HIS A 92 -2.76 -7.15 -3.65
C HIS A 92 -4.03 -7.10 -2.77
N SER A 93 -4.91 -6.10 -2.98
CA SER A 93 -6.27 -6.07 -2.41
C SER A 93 -7.23 -7.02 -3.15
N ILE A 94 -6.91 -7.42 -4.39
CA ILE A 94 -7.78 -8.25 -5.26
C ILE A 94 -7.31 -9.71 -5.28
N TYR A 95 -6.02 -9.93 -5.57
CA TYR A 95 -5.39 -11.25 -5.73
C TYR A 95 -4.62 -11.72 -4.49
N GLY A 96 -4.62 -10.90 -3.43
CA GLY A 96 -3.77 -11.12 -2.26
C GLY A 96 -2.30 -10.77 -2.51
N LEU A 97 -1.55 -10.65 -1.40
CA LEU A 97 -0.14 -10.29 -1.41
C LEU A 97 0.77 -11.31 -2.13
N PRO A 98 0.66 -12.65 -1.94
CA PRO A 98 1.60 -13.59 -2.54
C PRO A 98 1.53 -13.65 -4.07
N HIS A 99 0.33 -13.72 -4.65
CA HIS A 99 0.15 -13.76 -6.11
C HIS A 99 0.61 -12.45 -6.75
N THR A 100 0.26 -11.31 -6.15
CA THR A 100 0.69 -9.99 -6.66
C THR A 100 2.21 -9.84 -6.61
N LEU A 101 2.85 -10.17 -5.49
CA LEU A 101 4.31 -10.08 -5.35
C LEU A 101 5.04 -11.00 -6.33
N ASN A 102 4.55 -12.23 -6.52
CA ASN A 102 5.09 -13.16 -7.51
C ASN A 102 4.93 -12.63 -8.94
N SER A 103 3.73 -12.18 -9.30
CA SER A 103 3.38 -11.64 -10.62
C SER A 103 4.28 -10.47 -11.02
N VAL A 104 4.54 -9.56 -10.08
CA VAL A 104 5.39 -8.38 -10.27
C VAL A 104 6.87 -8.73 -10.41
N ASN A 105 7.38 -9.66 -9.59
CA ASN A 105 8.74 -10.15 -9.73
C ASN A 105 8.93 -10.88 -11.07
N TYR A 106 7.94 -11.68 -11.49
CA TYR A 106 7.95 -12.41 -12.76
C TYR A 106 7.94 -11.45 -13.97
N ALA A 107 7.04 -10.48 -14.00
CA ALA A 107 7.03 -9.41 -15.01
C ALA A 107 8.36 -8.63 -15.06
N THR A 108 9.00 -8.40 -13.92
CA THR A 108 10.32 -7.75 -13.83
C THR A 108 11.44 -8.64 -14.39
N SER A 109 11.43 -9.94 -14.10
CA SER A 109 12.37 -10.91 -14.66
C SER A 109 12.21 -11.06 -16.18
N ASN A 110 10.97 -11.11 -16.68
CA ASN A 110 10.67 -11.19 -18.11
C ASN A 110 11.07 -9.88 -18.84
N ALA A 111 10.88 -8.72 -18.21
CA ALA A 111 11.39 -7.46 -18.74
C ALA A 111 12.93 -7.42 -18.82
N LEU A 112 13.64 -7.99 -17.83
CA LEU A 112 15.10 -8.17 -17.89
C LEU A 112 15.50 -9.16 -19.01
N GLU A 113 14.74 -10.25 -19.18
CA GLU A 113 14.94 -11.25 -20.24
C GLU A 113 14.87 -10.63 -21.65
N LYS A 114 13.93 -9.70 -21.90
CA LYS A 114 13.87 -8.92 -23.16
C LYS A 114 14.95 -7.84 -23.23
N LEU A 115 15.31 -7.22 -22.11
CA LEU A 115 16.34 -6.18 -22.05
C LEU A 115 17.73 -6.71 -22.46
N LEU A 116 18.01 -7.98 -22.15
CA LEU A 116 19.25 -8.65 -22.56
C LEU A 116 19.28 -9.00 -24.06
N ASP A 117 18.14 -9.14 -24.74
CA ASP A 117 18.09 -9.36 -26.21
C ASP A 117 18.59 -8.17 -27.02
N LEU A 118 18.59 -6.96 -26.43
CA LEU A 118 19.17 -5.77 -27.05
C LEU A 118 20.69 -5.93 -27.32
N GLY A 119 21.32 -6.95 -26.74
CA GLY A 119 22.60 -7.50 -27.19
C GLY A 119 23.86 -6.78 -26.71
N ASP A 120 23.75 -5.64 -26.02
CA ASP A 120 24.90 -4.92 -25.48
C ASP A 120 25.29 -5.44 -24.07
N PRO A 121 26.53 -5.92 -23.85
CA PRO A 121 26.95 -6.52 -22.58
C PRO A 121 27.02 -5.51 -21.41
N ARG A 122 27.01 -4.19 -21.68
CA ARG A 122 27.02 -3.14 -20.64
C ARG A 122 25.68 -3.04 -19.92
N ILE A 123 24.60 -3.49 -20.54
CA ILE A 123 23.22 -3.41 -20.02
C ILE A 123 23.08 -4.05 -18.63
N MET A 124 23.65 -5.23 -18.40
CA MET A 124 23.55 -5.90 -17.10
C MET A 124 24.26 -5.12 -15.98
N SER A 125 25.37 -4.44 -16.30
CA SER A 125 26.06 -3.57 -15.34
C SER A 125 25.22 -2.35 -14.98
N LEU A 126 24.58 -1.73 -15.98
CA LEU A 126 23.66 -0.60 -15.76
C LEU A 126 22.44 -1.03 -14.94
N TYR A 127 21.84 -2.19 -15.23
CA TYR A 127 20.70 -2.74 -14.48
C TYR A 127 21.03 -2.95 -13.00
N ILE A 128 22.20 -3.54 -12.70
CA ILE A 128 22.66 -3.73 -11.32
C ILE A 128 22.90 -2.39 -10.63
N GLU A 129 23.64 -1.47 -11.24
CA GLU A 129 23.96 -0.16 -10.64
C GLU A 129 22.70 0.66 -10.33
N HIS A 130 21.79 0.75 -11.31
CA HIS A 130 20.59 1.57 -11.19
C HIS A 130 19.52 0.92 -10.31
N GLY A 131 19.39 -0.42 -10.35
CA GLY A 131 18.53 -1.19 -9.46
C GLY A 131 18.97 -1.06 -8.00
N GLN A 132 20.27 -1.17 -7.71
CA GLN A 132 20.80 -0.96 -6.35
C GLN A 132 20.49 0.45 -5.82
N LYS A 133 20.71 1.49 -6.63
CA LYS A 133 20.35 2.89 -6.28
C LYS A 133 18.85 3.03 -5.98
N MET A 134 18.00 2.41 -6.80
CA MET A 134 16.54 2.46 -6.65
C MET A 134 16.07 1.77 -5.36
N HIS A 135 16.55 0.56 -5.09
CA HIS A 135 16.21 -0.17 -3.87
C HIS A 135 16.78 0.47 -2.60
N ALA A 136 17.96 1.10 -2.67
CA ALA A 136 18.54 1.82 -1.55
C ALA A 136 17.70 3.05 -1.14
N GLY A 137 17.25 3.85 -2.11
CA GLY A 137 16.39 5.01 -1.85
C GLY A 137 15.04 4.59 -1.24
N ASN A 138 14.35 3.65 -1.89
CA ASN A 138 13.07 3.13 -1.41
C ASN A 138 13.17 2.45 -0.03
N GLY A 139 14.27 1.72 0.23
CA GLY A 139 14.56 1.11 1.53
C GLY A 139 14.80 2.13 2.64
N MET A 140 15.44 3.26 2.33
CA MET A 140 15.64 4.35 3.29
C MET A 140 14.34 5.09 3.61
N GLU A 141 13.47 5.32 2.64
CA GLU A 141 12.14 5.90 2.88
C GLU A 141 11.30 5.01 3.80
N ILE A 142 11.26 3.70 3.55
CA ILE A 142 10.60 2.71 4.43
C ILE A 142 11.20 2.79 5.85
N TYR A 143 12.54 2.82 5.96
CA TYR A 143 13.21 2.95 7.26
C TYR A 143 12.84 4.23 8.00
N TRP A 144 12.87 5.39 7.34
CA TRP A 144 12.50 6.67 7.94
C TRP A 144 11.02 6.69 8.36
N ARG A 145 10.13 6.26 7.48
CA ARG A 145 8.67 6.18 7.70
C ARG A 145 8.33 5.31 8.90
N ASP A 146 8.88 4.10 8.98
CA ASP A 146 8.48 3.12 9.99
C ASP A 146 9.24 3.27 11.32
N ASN A 147 10.32 4.05 11.36
CA ASN A 147 10.97 4.50 12.60
C ASN A 147 10.59 5.93 13.02
N ILE A 148 9.72 6.62 12.27
CA ILE A 148 9.24 7.99 12.54
C ILE A 148 10.40 9.01 12.58
N ILE A 149 11.31 8.90 11.63
CA ILE A 149 12.44 9.81 11.42
C ILE A 149 12.06 10.78 10.29
N CYS A 150 12.15 12.09 10.56
CA CYS A 150 12.07 13.09 9.49
C CYS A 150 13.49 13.33 8.94
N PRO A 151 13.78 13.04 7.67
CA PRO A 151 15.07 13.37 7.07
C PRO A 151 15.23 14.89 6.93
N THR A 152 16.48 15.36 6.85
CA THR A 152 16.76 16.70 6.33
C THR A 152 16.47 16.75 4.82
N GLU A 153 16.22 17.96 4.30
CA GLU A 153 16.05 18.17 2.86
C GLU A 153 17.24 17.63 2.04
N LYS A 154 18.47 17.76 2.56
CA LYS A 154 19.68 17.21 1.95
C LYS A 154 19.61 15.68 1.84
N GLU A 155 19.28 14.98 2.92
CA GLU A 155 19.17 13.51 2.92
C GLU A 155 18.05 13.02 2.00
N TYR A 156 16.92 13.72 1.95
CA TYR A 156 15.84 13.43 1.00
C TYR A 156 16.30 13.60 -0.46
N LEU A 157 16.99 14.69 -0.80
CA LEU A 157 17.53 14.93 -2.14
C LEU A 157 18.67 13.95 -2.52
N GLU A 158 19.47 13.51 -1.56
CA GLU A 158 20.62 12.61 -1.78
C GLU A 158 20.25 11.11 -1.74
N ILE A 159 19.12 10.72 -1.15
CA ILE A 159 18.77 9.29 -0.93
C ILE A 159 17.37 8.93 -1.46
N ALA A 160 16.32 9.71 -1.18
CA ALA A 160 14.96 9.40 -1.65
C ALA A 160 14.81 9.65 -3.16
N VAL A 161 15.21 10.83 -3.65
CA VAL A 161 15.10 11.18 -5.08
C VAL A 161 15.80 10.18 -6.03
N PRO A 162 16.99 9.63 -5.71
CA PRO A 162 17.59 8.52 -6.46
C PRO A 162 16.65 7.38 -6.85
N LYS A 163 15.57 7.10 -6.11
CA LYS A 163 14.59 6.08 -6.53
C LYS A 163 13.97 6.38 -7.90
N THR A 164 13.64 7.64 -8.14
CA THR A 164 12.94 8.13 -9.33
C THR A 164 13.93 8.59 -10.40
N SER A 165 15.00 9.29 -10.04
CA SER A 165 16.02 9.72 -11.00
C SER A 165 16.86 8.55 -11.55
N SER A 166 17.11 7.50 -10.75
CA SER A 166 17.83 6.31 -11.23
C SER A 166 17.07 5.56 -12.32
N ALA A 167 15.75 5.42 -12.20
CA ALA A 167 14.92 4.75 -13.21
C ALA A 167 14.95 5.48 -14.56
N PHE A 168 14.86 6.81 -14.58
CA PHE A 168 15.03 7.61 -15.79
C PHE A 168 16.46 7.53 -16.34
N CYS A 169 17.48 7.71 -15.49
CA CYS A 169 18.89 7.67 -15.90
C CYS A 169 19.28 6.32 -16.50
N PHE A 170 18.76 5.22 -15.96
CA PHE A 170 18.94 3.88 -16.51
C PHE A 170 18.39 3.78 -17.95
N GLY A 171 17.16 4.23 -18.18
CA GLY A 171 16.53 4.23 -19.50
C GLY A 171 17.31 5.04 -20.53
N ILE A 172 17.70 6.27 -20.16
CA ILE A 172 18.49 7.13 -21.05
C ILE A 172 19.88 6.53 -21.32
N LYS A 173 20.53 5.90 -20.32
CA LYS A 173 21.82 5.22 -20.53
C LYS A 173 21.71 3.96 -21.40
N VAL A 174 20.60 3.21 -21.33
CA VAL A 174 20.31 2.11 -22.27
C VAL A 174 20.09 2.66 -23.68
N MET A 175 19.32 3.74 -23.85
CA MET A 175 19.15 4.40 -25.16
C MET A 175 20.49 4.88 -25.74
N GLN A 176 21.40 5.41 -24.91
CA GLN A 176 22.73 5.84 -25.33
C GLN A 176 23.65 4.70 -25.84
N LEU A 177 23.31 3.43 -25.61
CA LEU A 177 24.05 2.30 -26.21
C LEU A 177 23.71 2.10 -27.70
N PHE A 178 22.56 2.63 -28.15
CA PHE A 178 22.00 2.48 -29.50
C PHE A 178 21.91 3.82 -30.24
N SER A 179 22.79 4.75 -29.90
CA SER A 179 22.77 6.16 -30.29
C SER A 179 24.19 6.63 -30.60
N ASP A 180 24.37 7.34 -31.72
CA ASP A 180 25.64 8.01 -32.05
C ASP A 180 25.90 9.23 -31.14
N ASN A 181 24.86 9.74 -30.46
CA ASN A 181 24.99 10.80 -29.47
C ASN A 181 25.54 10.24 -28.15
N SER A 182 26.73 10.72 -27.77
CA SER A 182 27.47 10.38 -26.53
C SER A 182 27.59 11.56 -25.55
N GLU A 183 26.71 12.56 -25.65
CA GLU A 183 26.68 13.72 -24.76
C GLU A 183 26.38 13.33 -23.31
N ASN A 184 26.91 14.10 -22.35
CA ASN A 184 26.66 13.85 -20.93
C ASN A 184 25.32 14.47 -20.50
N LEU A 185 24.28 13.63 -20.48
CA LEU A 185 22.92 13.99 -20.08
C LEU A 185 22.65 13.82 -18.57
N ASP A 186 23.62 13.33 -17.78
CA ASP A 186 23.38 12.92 -16.38
C ASP A 186 22.83 14.04 -15.50
N LYS A 187 23.30 15.29 -15.69
CA LYS A 187 22.76 16.43 -14.93
C LYS A 187 21.29 16.68 -15.29
N LEU A 188 20.96 16.80 -16.57
CA LEU A 188 19.60 17.06 -17.04
C LEU A 188 18.63 15.96 -16.55
N VAL A 189 19.01 14.68 -16.68
CA VAL A 189 18.18 13.56 -16.19
C VAL A 189 18.03 13.58 -14.66
N THR A 190 19.06 13.99 -13.92
CA THR A 190 19.00 14.12 -12.45
C THR A 190 18.07 15.26 -12.02
N THR A 191 18.18 16.45 -12.63
CA THR A 191 17.29 17.60 -12.37
C THR A 191 15.83 17.28 -12.74
N LEU A 192 15.60 16.59 -13.87
CA LEU A 192 14.27 16.11 -14.24
C LEU A 192 13.73 15.07 -13.24
N GLY A 193 14.56 14.14 -12.76
CA GLY A 193 14.17 13.16 -11.74
C GLY A 193 13.82 13.79 -10.38
N GLN A 194 14.57 14.81 -9.95
CA GLN A 194 14.24 15.66 -8.78
C GLN A 194 12.88 16.33 -8.96
N LEU A 195 12.66 16.96 -10.11
CA LEU A 195 11.41 17.64 -10.45
C LEU A 195 10.22 16.67 -10.43
N PHE A 196 10.35 15.49 -11.05
CA PHE A 196 9.30 14.46 -11.07
C PHE A 196 8.95 13.93 -9.68
N GLN A 197 9.94 13.68 -8.81
CA GLN A 197 9.69 13.21 -7.44
C GLN A 197 8.93 14.27 -6.62
N ILE A 198 9.44 15.50 -6.59
CA ILE A 198 8.82 16.59 -5.82
C ILE A 198 7.43 16.95 -6.37
N TRP A 199 7.23 16.86 -7.69
CA TRP A 199 5.92 17.00 -8.34
C TRP A 199 4.96 15.88 -7.92
N ASN A 200 5.39 14.62 -7.92
CA ASN A 200 4.57 13.49 -7.49
C ASN A 200 4.08 13.69 -6.05
N ASP A 201 4.96 14.13 -5.16
CA ASP A 201 4.63 14.23 -3.73
C ASP A 201 3.67 15.40 -3.48
N LEU A 202 3.87 16.53 -4.17
CA LEU A 202 2.93 17.67 -4.17
C LEU A 202 1.56 17.31 -4.79
N VAL A 203 1.52 16.48 -5.83
CA VAL A 203 0.27 15.96 -6.43
C VAL A 203 -0.41 14.96 -5.49
N THR A 204 0.35 14.11 -4.82
CA THR A 204 -0.16 13.12 -3.85
C THR A 204 -0.80 13.83 -2.66
N LEU A 205 -0.14 14.85 -2.09
CA LEU A 205 -0.71 15.73 -1.04
C LEU A 205 -2.00 16.46 -1.45
N LYS A 206 -2.22 16.70 -2.76
CA LYS A 206 -3.46 17.27 -3.31
C LYS A 206 -4.56 16.25 -3.56
N SER A 207 -4.24 14.96 -3.68
CA SER A 207 -5.21 13.88 -3.96
C SER A 207 -5.93 13.38 -2.68
N GLU A 208 -7.13 12.82 -2.81
CA GLU A 208 -8.07 12.69 -1.66
C GLU A 208 -8.65 11.26 -1.43
N LYS A 209 -8.03 10.16 -1.93
CA LYS A 209 -8.66 8.81 -1.89
C LYS A 209 -7.72 7.58 -1.74
N PRO A 210 -7.85 6.83 -0.61
CA PRO A 210 -7.46 5.41 -0.46
C PRO A 210 -8.62 4.47 0.04
N ALA A 211 -8.57 3.13 -0.18
CA ALA A 211 -9.61 2.15 0.24
C ALA A 211 -9.10 0.68 0.35
N MET A 212 -9.55 -0.17 1.30
CA MET A 212 -8.86 -1.40 1.84
C MET A 212 -9.27 -2.82 1.35
N ALA A 213 -8.35 -3.81 1.35
CA ALA A 213 -8.57 -5.28 1.54
C ALA A 213 -7.30 -6.06 2.02
N ASP A 214 -7.42 -7.31 2.54
CA ASP A 214 -6.39 -8.06 3.34
C ASP A 214 -6.75 -9.57 3.63
N THR A 215 -5.79 -10.45 4.02
CA THR A 215 -5.85 -11.95 4.24
C THR A 215 -4.56 -12.53 4.93
N SER A 216 -4.45 -13.66 5.66
CA SER A 216 -5.38 -14.56 6.42
C SER A 216 -4.69 -15.73 7.20
N SER A 217 -5.11 -16.08 8.45
CA SER A 217 -4.74 -17.36 9.16
C SER A 217 -5.66 -17.77 10.36
N ASP A 218 -5.73 -19.07 10.74
CA ASP A 218 -6.80 -19.63 11.61
C ASP A 218 -6.42 -20.61 12.76
N GLN A 219 -6.58 -20.18 14.03
CA GLN A 219 -6.79 -21.04 15.22
C GLN A 219 -7.72 -20.37 16.27
N ILE A 220 -8.21 -21.16 17.25
CA ILE A 220 -9.18 -20.77 18.31
C ILE A 220 -8.83 -21.54 19.60
N PHE A 221 -9.15 -20.98 20.78
CA PHE A 221 -8.68 -21.45 22.09
C PHE A 221 -9.82 -22.01 22.95
N TYR A 222 -9.47 -22.98 23.81
CA TYR A 222 -10.36 -23.70 24.73
C TYR A 222 -10.00 -23.37 26.19
N SER A 223 -10.87 -23.65 27.17
CA SER A 223 -10.57 -23.41 28.59
C SER A 223 -9.46 -24.33 29.11
N ASN A 224 -8.73 -23.87 30.13
CA ASN A 224 -7.75 -24.69 30.84
C ASN A 224 -8.40 -25.77 31.73
N HIS A 225 -9.69 -25.63 32.07
CA HIS A 225 -10.34 -26.38 33.15
C HIS A 225 -11.41 -27.38 32.70
N ALA A 226 -11.68 -27.49 31.40
CA ALA A 226 -12.78 -28.29 30.86
C ALA A 226 -12.33 -29.38 29.86
N ASP A 227 -13.19 -30.36 29.62
CA ASP A 227 -13.00 -31.37 28.58
C ASP A 227 -13.13 -30.71 27.20
N LYS A 228 -12.07 -30.79 26.38
CA LYS A 228 -12.03 -30.21 25.03
C LYS A 228 -13.22 -30.64 24.15
N LYS A 229 -13.80 -31.83 24.35
CA LYS A 229 -14.99 -32.27 23.61
C LYS A 229 -16.26 -31.52 24.04
N ARG A 230 -16.34 -31.05 25.29
CA ARG A 230 -17.44 -30.21 25.79
C ARG A 230 -17.26 -28.78 25.33
N ASP A 231 -16.04 -28.23 25.39
CA ASP A 231 -15.76 -26.89 24.89
C ASP A 231 -15.99 -26.76 23.39
N GLN A 232 -15.72 -27.80 22.60
CA GLN A 232 -16.06 -27.82 21.17
C GLN A 232 -17.56 -27.67 20.90
N ILE A 233 -18.42 -28.14 21.80
CA ILE A 233 -19.87 -27.93 21.72
C ILE A 233 -20.21 -26.51 22.21
N LEU A 234 -19.76 -26.14 23.41
CA LEU A 234 -20.05 -24.82 24.01
C LEU A 234 -19.54 -23.64 23.17
N LEU A 235 -18.42 -23.81 22.46
CA LEU A 235 -17.82 -22.80 21.58
C LEU A 235 -18.24 -22.96 20.11
N GLN A 236 -19.17 -23.86 19.77
CA GLN A 236 -19.53 -24.15 18.38
C GLN A 236 -19.97 -22.88 17.60
N SER A 237 -20.64 -21.93 18.26
CA SER A 237 -21.01 -20.64 17.67
C SER A 237 -19.78 -19.79 17.32
N ILE A 238 -18.81 -19.68 18.23
CA ILE A 238 -17.53 -18.98 17.98
C ILE A 238 -16.70 -19.69 16.92
N ILE A 239 -16.61 -21.02 17.00
CA ILE A 239 -15.87 -21.87 16.03
C ILE A 239 -16.44 -21.73 14.62
N HIS A 240 -17.75 -21.53 14.50
CA HIS A 240 -18.42 -21.25 13.23
C HIS A 240 -18.08 -19.84 12.71
N THR A 241 -18.30 -18.79 13.51
CA THR A 241 -18.03 -17.40 13.09
C THR A 241 -16.55 -17.14 12.79
N ALA A 242 -15.61 -17.80 13.48
CA ALA A 242 -14.18 -17.72 13.20
C ALA A 242 -13.74 -18.36 11.87
N LYS A 243 -14.55 -19.27 11.30
CA LYS A 243 -14.30 -19.91 10.00
C LYS A 243 -14.92 -19.14 8.82
N MET A 244 -15.63 -18.05 9.09
CA MET A 244 -16.12 -17.16 8.04
C MET A 244 -14.94 -16.41 7.39
N PRO A 245 -15.08 -15.93 6.13
CA PRO A 245 -14.04 -15.15 5.45
C PRO A 245 -13.71 -13.85 6.21
N ASP A 246 -12.71 -13.92 7.07
CA ASP A 246 -12.18 -12.77 7.80
C ASP A 246 -11.33 -11.90 6.87
N LYS A 247 -11.48 -10.57 6.95
CA LYS A 247 -10.63 -9.62 6.22
C LYS A 247 -9.26 -9.45 6.87
N ASN A 248 -9.02 -10.07 8.02
CA ASN A 248 -7.73 -10.23 8.70
C ASN A 248 -6.95 -8.96 9.10
N ILE A 249 -7.51 -7.78 8.81
CA ILE A 249 -7.09 -6.42 9.21
C ILE A 249 -6.50 -6.35 10.62
N TRP A 250 -7.03 -7.15 11.55
CA TRP A 250 -6.58 -7.21 12.94
C TRP A 250 -5.29 -8.01 13.17
N SER A 251 -5.09 -9.14 12.47
CA SER A 251 -3.83 -9.88 12.51
C SER A 251 -2.72 -9.04 11.88
N SER A 252 -2.98 -8.50 10.69
CA SER A 252 -2.05 -7.64 9.94
C SER A 252 -1.70 -6.36 10.73
N LEU A 253 -2.69 -5.72 11.36
CA LEU A 253 -2.47 -4.58 12.27
C LEU A 253 -1.65 -4.98 13.52
N MET A 254 -1.90 -6.15 14.12
CA MET A 254 -1.18 -6.58 15.31
C MET A 254 0.27 -6.97 15.03
N GLN A 255 0.53 -7.66 13.92
CA GLN A 255 1.88 -7.97 13.45
C GLN A 255 2.65 -6.68 13.15
N ALA A 256 2.03 -5.72 12.45
CA ALA A 256 2.60 -4.40 12.22
C ALA A 256 2.87 -3.66 13.55
N LEU A 257 1.96 -3.71 14.53
CA LEU A 257 2.18 -3.10 15.85
C LEU A 257 3.33 -3.77 16.64
N ASN A 258 3.52 -5.08 16.48
CA ASN A 258 4.59 -5.78 17.20
C ASN A 258 6.00 -5.41 16.73
N TYR A 259 6.15 -4.81 15.54
CA TYR A 259 7.43 -4.24 15.09
C TYR A 259 7.98 -3.21 16.08
N TRP A 260 7.12 -2.35 16.65
CA TRP A 260 7.51 -1.36 17.66
C TRP A 260 7.55 -1.94 19.08
N PHE A 261 6.58 -2.78 19.46
CA PHE A 261 6.52 -3.34 20.82
C PHE A 261 7.53 -4.48 21.09
N LYS A 262 8.02 -5.15 20.04
CA LYS A 262 9.01 -6.24 20.08
C LYS A 262 8.70 -7.33 21.11
N ILE A 263 7.41 -7.66 21.24
CA ILE A 263 6.94 -8.73 22.12
C ILE A 263 7.45 -10.06 21.56
N PRO A 264 8.12 -10.91 22.38
CA PRO A 264 8.63 -12.21 21.93
C PRO A 264 7.52 -13.04 21.29
N ASN A 265 7.81 -13.71 20.17
CA ASN A 265 6.81 -14.31 19.28
C ASN A 265 5.78 -15.19 20.01
N GLU A 266 6.21 -16.02 20.97
CA GLU A 266 5.32 -16.83 21.83
C GLU A 266 4.23 -15.99 22.53
N LYS A 267 4.64 -14.86 23.13
CA LYS A 267 3.74 -13.94 23.85
C LYS A 267 2.96 -13.03 22.90
N PHE A 268 3.55 -12.67 21.77
CA PHE A 268 2.83 -11.96 20.71
C PHE A 268 1.70 -12.81 20.16
N GLU A 269 1.96 -14.08 19.82
CA GLU A 269 0.95 -15.01 19.34
C GLU A 269 -0.12 -15.24 20.41
N ALA A 270 0.23 -15.42 21.69
CA ALA A 270 -0.76 -15.49 22.76
C ALA A 270 -1.71 -14.27 22.77
N ILE A 271 -1.17 -13.05 22.67
CA ILE A 271 -1.96 -11.81 22.65
C ILE A 271 -2.78 -11.66 21.33
N SER A 272 -2.19 -12.02 20.18
CA SER A 272 -2.85 -12.04 18.87
C SER A 272 -4.09 -12.93 18.88
N ASN A 273 -3.93 -14.14 19.41
CA ASN A 273 -4.98 -15.14 19.53
C ASN A 273 -6.06 -14.75 20.54
N ILE A 274 -5.70 -14.15 21.67
CA ILE A 274 -6.65 -13.54 22.62
C ILE A 274 -7.53 -12.48 21.93
N ILE A 275 -6.92 -11.60 21.12
CA ILE A 275 -7.67 -10.54 20.42
C ILE A 275 -8.49 -11.09 19.23
N LYS A 276 -8.02 -12.13 18.51
CA LYS A 276 -8.86 -12.82 17.51
C LYS A 276 -10.08 -13.46 18.18
N LEU A 277 -9.88 -14.18 19.28
CA LEU A 277 -10.98 -14.79 20.04
C LEU A 277 -11.97 -13.73 20.55
N TRP A 278 -11.49 -12.62 21.13
CA TRP A 278 -12.34 -11.51 21.55
C TRP A 278 -13.17 -10.93 20.41
N ARG A 279 -12.54 -10.66 19.26
CA ARG A 279 -13.24 -10.11 18.09
C ARG A 279 -14.35 -11.03 17.57
N VAL A 280 -14.06 -12.33 17.40
CA VAL A 280 -15.07 -13.33 16.97
C VAL A 280 -16.19 -13.46 18.01
N THR A 281 -15.83 -13.49 19.30
CA THR A 281 -16.79 -13.55 20.41
C THR A 281 -17.80 -12.40 20.37
N ASN A 282 -17.33 -11.18 20.08
CA ASN A 282 -18.20 -10.02 19.93
C ASN A 282 -19.02 -10.05 18.64
N TYR A 283 -18.51 -10.60 17.53
CA TYR A 283 -19.33 -10.80 16.33
C TYR A 283 -20.52 -11.74 16.58
N VAL A 284 -20.35 -12.79 17.38
CA VAL A 284 -21.46 -13.68 17.78
C VAL A 284 -22.52 -12.96 18.62
N LEU A 285 -22.13 -12.01 19.48
CA LEU A 285 -23.09 -11.16 20.21
C LEU A 285 -23.82 -10.20 19.26
N ILE A 286 -23.08 -9.48 18.41
CA ILE A 286 -23.64 -8.53 17.44
C ILE A 286 -24.64 -9.22 16.49
N ASP A 287 -24.33 -10.44 16.03
CA ASP A 287 -25.24 -11.24 15.20
C ASP A 287 -26.59 -11.54 15.90
N VAL A 288 -26.58 -11.69 17.23
CA VAL A 288 -27.80 -11.83 18.04
C VAL A 288 -28.50 -10.49 18.26
N GLU A 289 -27.76 -9.45 18.63
CA GLU A 289 -28.27 -8.10 18.95
C GLU A 289 -28.90 -7.39 17.75
N GLU A 290 -28.47 -7.76 16.54
CA GLU A 290 -29.03 -7.29 15.26
C GLU A 290 -30.03 -8.29 14.65
N ASN A 291 -30.23 -9.47 15.26
CA ASN A 291 -30.95 -10.63 14.71
C ASN A 291 -30.50 -10.98 13.27
N ALA A 292 -29.20 -10.85 13.01
CA ALA A 292 -28.61 -11.09 11.71
C ALA A 292 -28.76 -12.57 11.31
N LEU A 293 -29.17 -12.82 10.07
CA LEU A 293 -29.25 -14.16 9.48
C LEU A 293 -28.00 -14.52 8.67
N LEU A 294 -27.30 -13.50 8.14
CA LEU A 294 -26.10 -13.65 7.31
C LEU A 294 -25.00 -12.68 7.75
N ARG A 295 -23.75 -13.15 7.78
CA ARG A 295 -22.52 -12.37 7.99
C ARG A 295 -21.54 -12.67 6.85
N ASP A 296 -21.12 -11.63 6.14
CA ASP A 296 -20.24 -11.70 4.95
C ASP A 296 -20.64 -12.83 3.95
N GLY A 297 -21.96 -13.06 3.79
CA GLY A 297 -22.56 -14.08 2.90
C GLY A 297 -22.82 -15.45 3.53
N ALA A 298 -22.26 -15.76 4.70
CA ALA A 298 -22.45 -17.03 5.41
C ALA A 298 -23.55 -16.94 6.50
N ALA A 299 -24.24 -18.05 6.78
CA ALA A 299 -25.24 -18.12 7.85
C ALA A 299 -24.62 -17.84 9.22
N THR A 300 -25.26 -16.97 10.01
CA THR A 300 -24.78 -16.55 11.34
C THR A 300 -24.85 -17.67 12.38
N ALA A 301 -24.02 -17.59 13.42
CA ALA A 301 -24.00 -18.61 14.46
C ALA A 301 -25.31 -18.69 15.27
N ASN A 302 -26.07 -17.60 15.38
CA ASN A 302 -27.36 -17.57 16.06
C ASN A 302 -28.53 -18.04 15.18
N SER A 303 -28.47 -17.88 13.86
CA SER A 303 -29.46 -18.49 12.95
C SER A 303 -29.29 -20.01 12.83
N LEU A 304 -28.06 -20.53 12.98
CA LEU A 304 -27.78 -21.96 12.95
C LEU A 304 -27.99 -22.68 14.29
N TYR A 305 -27.58 -22.08 15.41
CA TYR A 305 -27.58 -22.73 16.73
C TYR A 305 -28.58 -22.12 17.72
N GLY A 306 -29.30 -21.07 17.32
CA GLY A 306 -30.25 -20.33 18.15
C GLY A 306 -29.59 -19.26 19.03
N ASN A 307 -30.31 -18.16 19.27
CA ASN A 307 -29.83 -17.02 20.06
C ASN A 307 -29.31 -17.46 21.45
N SER A 308 -30.00 -18.37 22.15
CA SER A 308 -29.58 -18.85 23.48
C SER A 308 -28.22 -19.56 23.46
N HIS A 309 -27.91 -20.34 22.41
CA HIS A 309 -26.61 -20.98 22.27
C HIS A 309 -25.53 -19.95 21.92
N ALA A 310 -25.81 -19.04 20.99
CA ALA A 310 -24.88 -17.99 20.58
C ALA A 310 -24.49 -17.06 21.75
N ILE A 311 -25.47 -16.57 22.52
CA ILE A 311 -25.25 -15.75 23.72
C ILE A 311 -24.39 -16.50 24.75
N ASN A 312 -24.76 -17.73 25.10
CA ASN A 312 -24.03 -18.51 26.10
C ASN A 312 -22.60 -18.84 25.64
N SER A 313 -22.45 -19.21 24.36
CA SER A 313 -21.16 -19.46 23.72
C SER A 313 -20.26 -18.23 23.82
N ALA A 314 -20.80 -17.05 23.49
CA ALA A 314 -20.04 -15.80 23.53
C ALA A 314 -19.65 -15.37 24.95
N TYR A 315 -20.56 -15.43 25.94
CA TYR A 315 -20.18 -15.16 27.33
C TYR A 315 -19.13 -16.15 27.85
N TYR A 316 -19.23 -17.44 27.48
CA TYR A 316 -18.19 -18.42 27.82
C TYR A 316 -16.84 -18.09 27.16
N GLY A 317 -16.86 -17.63 25.91
CA GLY A 317 -15.70 -17.07 25.21
C GLY A 317 -15.07 -15.89 25.96
N LEU A 318 -15.86 -14.93 26.46
CA LEU A 318 -15.37 -13.80 27.26
C LEU A 318 -14.69 -14.26 28.57
N PHE A 319 -15.19 -15.30 29.23
CA PHE A 319 -14.50 -15.86 30.39
C PHE A 319 -13.20 -16.60 30.03
N ILE A 320 -13.13 -17.32 28.90
CA ILE A 320 -11.87 -17.91 28.40
C ILE A 320 -10.87 -16.81 28.02
N ILE A 321 -11.32 -15.69 27.46
CA ILE A 321 -10.47 -14.53 27.17
C ILE A 321 -9.85 -13.97 28.46
N LEU A 322 -10.63 -13.83 29.53
CA LEU A 322 -10.14 -13.39 30.84
C LEU A 322 -9.18 -14.41 31.47
N GLU A 323 -9.46 -15.72 31.34
CA GLU A 323 -8.56 -16.83 31.73
C GLU A 323 -7.20 -16.67 31.02
N LYS A 324 -7.18 -16.52 29.69
CA LYS A 324 -5.93 -16.39 28.93
C LYS A 324 -5.19 -15.08 29.18
N ILE A 325 -5.89 -13.98 29.46
CA ILE A 325 -5.25 -12.69 29.83
C ILE A 325 -4.61 -12.78 31.21
N HIS A 326 -5.23 -13.49 32.15
CA HIS A 326 -4.65 -13.79 33.46
C HIS A 326 -3.41 -14.69 33.33
N ASP A 327 -3.45 -15.71 32.47
CA ASP A 327 -2.32 -16.62 32.18
C ASP A 327 -1.07 -15.90 31.65
N LEU A 328 -1.19 -14.68 31.09
CA LEU A 328 -0.03 -13.85 30.70
C LEU A 328 0.83 -13.38 31.90
N GLY A 329 0.37 -13.60 33.14
CA GLY A 329 1.13 -13.28 34.36
C GLY A 329 1.31 -11.78 34.60
N LYS A 330 0.38 -10.95 34.10
CA LYS A 330 0.42 -9.49 34.19
C LYS A 330 -0.89 -8.95 34.77
N TYR A 331 -0.86 -8.60 36.06
CA TYR A 331 -2.00 -8.04 36.79
C TYR A 331 -2.62 -6.83 36.06
N ASP A 332 -1.80 -5.92 35.57
CA ASP A 332 -2.24 -4.72 34.85
C ASP A 332 -2.93 -5.04 33.52
N ALA A 333 -2.66 -6.19 32.90
CA ALA A 333 -3.31 -6.60 31.66
C ALA A 333 -4.78 -7.02 31.91
N VAL A 334 -5.08 -7.63 33.07
CA VAL A 334 -6.46 -7.96 33.47
C VAL A 334 -7.26 -6.68 33.75
N ASN A 335 -6.65 -5.70 34.44
CA ASN A 335 -7.26 -4.40 34.70
C ASN A 335 -7.53 -3.64 33.39
N LEU A 336 -6.51 -3.52 32.53
CA LEU A 336 -6.63 -2.86 31.22
C LEU A 336 -7.69 -3.53 30.33
N ALA A 337 -7.73 -4.87 30.28
CA ALA A 337 -8.75 -5.59 29.53
C ALA A 337 -10.15 -5.32 30.08
N THR A 338 -10.31 -5.32 31.41
CA THR A 338 -11.59 -5.02 32.08
C THR A 338 -12.07 -3.60 31.78
N GLU A 339 -11.19 -2.59 31.85
CA GLU A 339 -11.51 -1.21 31.47
C GLU A 339 -11.96 -1.11 30.00
N ASN A 340 -11.21 -1.73 29.07
CA ASN A 340 -11.53 -1.68 27.64
C ASN A 340 -12.83 -2.45 27.31
N PHE A 341 -13.10 -3.56 27.99
CA PHE A 341 -14.35 -4.31 27.81
C PHE A 341 -15.54 -3.53 28.36
N LEU A 342 -15.39 -2.87 29.53
CA LEU A 342 -16.42 -2.00 30.09
C LEU A 342 -16.73 -0.81 29.16
N ASP A 343 -15.72 -0.14 28.62
CA ASP A 343 -15.92 1.00 27.72
C ASP A 343 -16.48 0.60 26.35
N PHE A 344 -16.11 -0.58 25.82
CA PHE A 344 -16.75 -1.15 24.64
C PHE A 344 -18.26 -1.41 24.86
N HIS A 345 -18.63 -2.08 25.96
CA HIS A 345 -20.04 -2.38 26.25
C HIS A 345 -20.85 -1.11 26.60
N LYS A 346 -20.25 -0.10 27.24
CA LYS A 346 -20.88 1.22 27.40
C LYS A 346 -21.18 1.87 26.05
N GLY A 347 -20.23 1.83 25.11
CA GLY A 347 -20.43 2.33 23.74
C GLY A 347 -21.60 1.63 23.04
N LYS A 348 -21.59 0.29 23.02
CA LYS A 348 -22.68 -0.52 22.44
C LYS A 348 -24.04 -0.25 23.10
N GLY A 349 -24.10 -0.15 24.43
CA GLY A 349 -25.32 0.20 25.15
C GLY A 349 -25.86 1.59 24.79
N MET A 350 -24.99 2.57 24.50
CA MET A 350 -25.41 3.89 24.00
C MET A 350 -25.91 3.82 22.56
N GLU A 351 -25.27 3.06 21.68
CA GLU A 351 -25.76 2.82 20.30
C GLU A 351 -27.16 2.20 20.29
N PHE A 352 -27.43 1.21 21.14
CA PHE A 352 -28.77 0.62 21.28
C PHE A 352 -29.78 1.62 21.86
N ASN A 353 -29.41 2.38 22.91
CA ASN A 353 -30.28 3.45 23.44
C ASN A 353 -30.58 4.56 22.40
N TRP A 354 -29.67 4.84 21.47
CA TRP A 354 -29.93 5.76 20.36
C TRP A 354 -30.87 5.15 19.32
N ARG A 355 -30.62 3.90 18.90
CA ARG A 355 -31.45 3.14 17.95
C ARG A 355 -32.88 2.95 18.47
N ASP A 356 -33.02 2.39 19.67
CA ASP A 356 -34.29 1.83 20.19
C ASP A 356 -35.23 2.92 20.74
N PHE A 357 -34.68 4.07 21.17
CA PHE A 357 -35.47 5.25 21.53
C PHE A 357 -35.52 6.32 20.41
N LEU A 358 -35.04 6.00 19.19
CA LEU A 358 -35.00 6.88 18.02
C LEU A 358 -34.31 8.25 18.28
N LYS A 359 -33.28 8.25 19.12
CA LYS A 359 -32.50 9.44 19.49
C LYS A 359 -31.21 9.49 18.68
N CYS A 360 -31.15 10.37 17.68
CA CYS A 360 -29.88 10.69 17.04
C CYS A 360 -28.97 11.45 18.04
N PRO A 361 -27.73 11.01 18.29
CA PRO A 361 -26.77 11.78 19.10
C PRO A 361 -26.40 13.08 18.38
N THR A 362 -25.96 14.10 19.14
CA THR A 362 -25.25 15.23 18.53
C THR A 362 -23.90 14.77 17.98
N GLU A 363 -23.38 15.50 17.00
CA GLU A 363 -22.03 15.24 16.46
C GLU A 363 -20.99 15.24 17.59
N GLU A 364 -21.06 16.17 18.54
CA GLU A 364 -20.11 16.24 19.66
C GLU A 364 -20.19 15.03 20.60
N GLU A 365 -21.39 14.46 20.85
CA GLU A 365 -21.56 13.26 21.68
C GLU A 365 -21.04 12.00 20.97
N TYR A 366 -21.42 11.82 19.70
CA TYR A 366 -20.93 10.70 18.88
C TYR A 366 -19.41 10.77 18.70
N VAL A 367 -18.88 11.97 18.43
CA VAL A 367 -17.45 12.23 18.32
C VAL A 367 -16.75 12.01 19.66
N LYS A 368 -17.29 12.42 20.82
CA LYS A 368 -16.69 12.10 22.14
C LYS A 368 -16.64 10.60 22.42
N MET A 369 -17.65 9.84 22.03
CA MET A 369 -17.67 8.39 22.12
C MET A 369 -16.61 7.76 21.19
N ALA A 370 -16.61 8.17 19.93
CA ALA A 370 -15.71 7.63 18.90
C ALA A 370 -14.24 8.00 19.15
N ILE A 371 -13.93 9.25 19.50
CA ILE A 371 -12.56 9.77 19.72
C ILE A 371 -11.86 9.01 20.85
N ARG A 372 -12.55 8.66 21.94
CA ARG A 372 -11.96 7.82 23.01
C ARG A 372 -11.46 6.48 22.49
N ASN A 373 -12.16 5.89 21.52
CA ASN A 373 -11.81 4.60 20.90
C ASN A 373 -10.88 4.73 19.68
N ILE A 374 -10.82 5.90 19.03
CA ILE A 374 -10.08 6.13 17.77
C ILE A 374 -8.66 6.70 18.00
N LEU A 375 -8.43 7.52 19.03
CA LEU A 375 -7.14 8.22 19.26
C LEU A 375 -5.92 7.33 19.59
N ARG A 376 -6.03 6.00 19.46
CA ARG A 376 -4.93 5.03 19.64
C ARG A 376 -4.60 4.17 18.41
N ARG A 377 -5.03 4.54 17.19
CA ARG A 377 -4.66 3.82 15.94
C ARG A 377 -4.11 4.75 14.85
N LYS A 378 -3.23 4.22 13.98
CA LYS A 378 -2.67 4.93 12.80
C LYS A 378 -3.80 5.57 11.99
N VAL A 379 -3.80 6.90 11.88
CA VAL A 379 -4.98 7.65 11.44
C VAL A 379 -5.12 7.65 9.91
N ARG A 380 -5.93 6.74 9.38
CA ARG A 380 -6.42 6.74 7.99
C ARG A 380 -7.72 7.57 7.85
N ASN A 381 -7.75 8.79 8.43
CA ASN A 381 -8.89 9.72 8.36
C ASN A 381 -8.59 10.88 7.36
N PRO A 382 -9.39 11.07 6.29
CA PRO A 382 -9.20 12.16 5.33
C PRO A 382 -9.16 13.56 5.96
N GLU A 383 -9.93 13.82 7.02
CA GLU A 383 -9.94 15.14 7.67
C GLU A 383 -8.62 15.48 8.38
N HIS A 384 -7.83 14.47 8.78
CA HIS A 384 -6.48 14.71 9.31
C HIS A 384 -5.50 15.09 8.20
N PHE A 385 -5.58 14.45 7.02
CA PHE A 385 -4.78 14.86 5.85
C PHE A 385 -5.11 16.31 5.43
N LYS A 386 -6.38 16.68 5.44
CA LYS A 386 -6.89 18.03 5.16
C LYS A 386 -6.41 19.07 6.19
N TYR A 387 -6.36 18.70 7.48
CA TYR A 387 -5.80 19.54 8.54
C TYR A 387 -4.27 19.72 8.37
N CYS A 388 -3.53 18.63 8.11
CA CYS A 388 -2.09 18.70 7.82
C CYS A 388 -1.79 19.53 6.56
N ARG A 389 -2.58 19.39 5.48
CA ARG A 389 -2.49 20.22 4.27
C ARG A 389 -2.64 21.70 4.63
N LYS A 390 -3.66 22.06 5.41
CA LYS A 390 -3.89 23.44 5.88
C LYS A 390 -2.73 23.98 6.73
N LEU A 391 -2.11 23.16 7.58
CA LEU A 391 -0.92 23.57 8.32
C LEU A 391 0.27 23.85 7.39
N LEU A 392 0.53 22.96 6.40
CA LEU A 392 1.58 23.12 5.39
C LEU A 392 1.35 24.33 4.46
N GLU A 393 0.10 24.74 4.25
CA GLU A 393 -0.27 26.00 3.59
C GLU A 393 0.05 27.20 4.50
N GLN A 394 -0.34 27.14 5.78
CA GLN A 394 -0.14 28.23 6.74
C GLN A 394 1.34 28.52 7.08
N VAL A 395 2.20 27.50 7.09
CA VAL A 395 3.66 27.69 7.28
C VAL A 395 4.43 27.91 5.96
N GLY A 396 3.72 27.99 4.83
CA GLY A 396 4.31 28.30 3.52
C GLY A 396 5.01 27.13 2.80
N SER A 397 5.08 25.92 3.38
CA SER A 397 5.74 24.75 2.79
C SER A 397 5.25 24.42 1.38
N ILE A 398 3.95 24.59 1.10
CA ILE A 398 3.40 24.35 -0.24
C ILE A 398 3.93 25.35 -1.27
N GLU A 399 4.12 26.64 -0.92
CA GLU A 399 4.68 27.63 -1.86
C GLU A 399 6.20 27.48 -1.99
N TYR A 400 6.90 27.09 -0.91
CA TYR A 400 8.31 26.67 -0.99
C TYR A 400 8.49 25.53 -1.99
N THR A 401 7.69 24.46 -1.88
CA THR A 401 7.73 23.31 -2.79
C THR A 401 7.46 23.72 -4.25
N LYS A 402 6.49 24.61 -4.50
CA LYS A 402 6.28 25.18 -5.85
C LYS A 402 7.49 25.98 -6.34
N GLN A 403 8.15 26.75 -5.47
CA GLN A 403 9.32 27.53 -5.87
C GLN A 403 10.51 26.62 -6.19
N THR A 404 10.75 25.57 -5.42
CA THR A 404 11.75 24.54 -5.74
C THR A 404 11.47 23.90 -7.10
N LEU A 405 10.20 23.60 -7.42
CA LEU A 405 9.80 23.12 -8.75
C LEU A 405 10.05 24.15 -9.86
N ARG A 406 9.73 25.44 -9.66
CA ARG A 406 10.07 26.51 -10.61
C ARG A 406 11.58 26.57 -10.88
N ASN A 407 12.39 26.53 -9.81
CA ASN A 407 13.85 26.57 -9.90
C ASN A 407 14.40 25.36 -10.67
N LEU A 408 13.94 24.14 -10.37
CA LEU A 408 14.34 22.91 -11.07
C LEU A 408 13.93 22.91 -12.55
N ARG A 409 12.78 23.52 -12.89
CA ARG A 409 12.38 23.72 -14.28
C ARG A 409 13.34 24.70 -14.99
N SER A 410 13.66 25.84 -14.38
CA SER A 410 14.63 26.79 -14.96
C SER A 410 16.00 26.15 -15.15
N GLU A 411 16.48 25.34 -14.18
CA GLU A 411 17.74 24.60 -14.34
C GLU A 411 17.67 23.57 -15.48
N ALA A 412 16.58 22.80 -15.59
CA ALA A 412 16.39 21.88 -16.72
C ALA A 412 16.37 22.63 -18.07
N GLU A 413 15.71 23.78 -18.15
CA GLU A 413 15.70 24.64 -19.34
C GLU A 413 17.08 25.28 -19.62
N GLU A 414 17.93 25.52 -18.62
CA GLU A 414 19.30 25.99 -18.81
C GLU A 414 20.28 24.88 -19.20
N GLU A 415 20.10 23.65 -18.70
CA GLU A 415 20.85 22.49 -19.17
C GLU A 415 20.44 22.12 -20.60
N MET A 416 19.16 22.20 -20.96
CA MET A 416 18.70 21.95 -22.34
C MET A 416 19.30 22.91 -23.38
N LYS A 417 19.56 24.17 -23.02
CA LYS A 417 20.20 25.17 -23.91
C LYS A 417 21.65 24.85 -24.28
N LYS A 418 22.26 23.82 -23.68
CA LYS A 418 23.60 23.31 -24.04
C LYS A 418 23.55 22.32 -25.21
N PHE A 419 22.36 21.83 -25.55
CA PHE A 419 22.08 20.85 -26.59
C PHE A 419 21.19 21.47 -27.69
N GLU A 420 20.75 20.67 -28.66
CA GLU A 420 19.71 21.09 -29.63
C GLU A 420 18.41 21.44 -28.87
N GLU A 421 17.67 22.49 -29.28
CA GLU A 421 16.39 22.83 -28.64
C GLU A 421 15.39 21.66 -28.80
N ASN A 422 14.68 21.30 -27.74
CA ASN A 422 13.82 20.12 -27.69
C ASN A 422 12.36 20.47 -27.36
N PRO A 423 11.53 20.81 -28.37
CA PRO A 423 10.13 21.19 -28.16
C PRO A 423 9.28 20.12 -27.48
N CYS A 424 9.64 18.83 -27.64
CA CYS A 424 8.96 17.72 -26.97
C CYS A 424 9.14 17.83 -25.45
N MET A 425 10.38 18.04 -24.99
CA MET A 425 10.68 18.14 -23.56
C MET A 425 10.05 19.38 -22.92
N ILE A 426 10.02 20.50 -23.65
CA ILE A 426 9.34 21.74 -23.21
C ILE A 426 7.84 21.49 -23.04
N GLN A 427 7.16 20.91 -24.05
CA GLN A 427 5.74 20.56 -23.95
C GLN A 427 5.46 19.58 -22.82
N LEU A 428 6.34 18.60 -22.58
CA LEU A 428 6.21 17.66 -21.46
C LEU A 428 6.29 18.38 -20.11
N LEU A 429 7.17 19.37 -19.95
CA LEU A 429 7.24 20.21 -18.75
C LEU A 429 5.98 21.08 -18.58
N ASP A 430 5.41 21.63 -19.66
CA ASP A 430 4.15 22.38 -19.59
C ASP A 430 2.94 21.48 -19.22
N ASP A 431 2.88 20.25 -19.75
CA ASP A 431 1.88 19.22 -19.37
C ASP A 431 1.99 18.78 -17.89
N ILE A 432 3.19 18.85 -17.31
CA ILE A 432 3.47 18.55 -15.89
C ILE A 432 3.03 19.73 -14.99
N PHE A 433 3.40 20.96 -15.38
CA PHE A 433 3.15 22.16 -14.57
C PHE A 433 1.69 22.63 -14.62
N SER A 434 1.02 22.51 -15.77
CA SER A 434 -0.42 22.86 -15.90
C SER A 434 -1.29 22.09 -14.91
N LYS A 435 -0.97 20.82 -14.63
CA LYS A 435 -1.67 19.98 -13.64
C LYS A 435 -1.52 20.45 -12.19
N LEU A 436 -0.57 21.33 -11.88
CA LEU A 436 -0.41 21.88 -10.53
C LEU A 436 -1.43 22.99 -10.21
N LYS A 437 -2.10 23.57 -11.22
CA LYS A 437 -2.82 24.87 -11.12
C LYS A 437 -1.90 25.96 -10.53
N MET A 438 -0.82 26.24 -11.25
CA MET A 438 0.10 27.35 -10.98
C MET A 438 -0.32 28.61 -11.76
#